data_AF-A0A645CY84-F1
#
_entry.id   AF-A0A645CY84-F1
#
_cell.length_a   1.000
_cell.length_b   1.000
_cell.length_c   1.000
_cell.angle_alpha   90.00
_cell.angle_beta   90.00
_cell.angle_gamma   90.00
#
_symmetry.space_group_name_H-M   'P 1'
#
loop_
_entity.id
_entity.type
_entity.pdbx_description
1 polymer ?
#
loop_
_entity_poly.entity_id
_entity_poly.type
_entity_poly.pdbx_seq_one_letter_code
_entity_poly.pdbx_strand_id
1 'polypeptide(L)'
;MLVGFALETHDAEQHAQSKLQRKNFDFIVLNSLTDEGAGFRHDTNKITLIDRTGGTAYPLKQKSEVAADIVDRLAECISNSTNA
;
A
#
# COMPACT_ATOMS: atom_id res chain seq x y z
N MET A 1 2.02 -14.96 -3.79
CA MET A 1 1.96 -13.62 -3.21
C MET A 1 2.12 -12.58 -4.30
N LEU A 2 1.19 -11.65 -4.42
CA LEU A 2 1.14 -10.61 -5.45
C LEU A 2 0.71 -9.27 -4.81
N VAL A 3 1.59 -8.27 -4.93
CA VAL A 3 1.36 -6.92 -4.40
C VAL A 3 1.15 -5.94 -5.54
N GLY A 4 0.08 -5.15 -5.45
CA GLY A 4 -0.20 -4.07 -6.38
C GLY A 4 0.34 -2.73 -5.88
N PHE A 5 0.73 -1.85 -6.80
CA PHE A 5 0.96 -0.44 -6.50
C PHE A 5 -0.10 0.39 -7.23
N ALA A 6 -0.69 1.33 -6.50
CA ALA A 6 -1.68 2.25 -7.03
C ALA A 6 -1.30 3.69 -6.69
N LEU A 7 -1.67 4.57 -7.60
CA LEU A 7 -1.55 6.01 -7.49
C LEU A 7 -2.85 6.57 -8.05
N GLU A 8 -3.70 7.10 -7.18
CA GLU A 8 -5.04 7.54 -7.53
C GLU A 8 -5.29 8.93 -6.97
N THR A 9 -6.03 9.75 -7.70
CA THR A 9 -6.34 11.13 -7.30
C THR A 9 -7.75 11.26 -6.70
N HIS A 10 -8.69 10.39 -7.11
CA HIS A 10 -10.09 10.41 -6.68
C HIS A 10 -10.59 8.97 -6.43
N ASP A 11 -11.47 8.80 -5.45
CA ASP A 11 -12.06 7.50 -5.04
C ASP A 11 -11.01 6.40 -4.85
N ALA A 12 -9.84 6.81 -4.36
CA ALA A 12 -8.61 6.04 -4.38
C ALA A 12 -8.73 4.68 -3.66
N GLU A 13 -9.42 4.65 -2.52
CA GLU A 13 -9.65 3.43 -1.74
C GLU A 13 -10.62 2.48 -2.43
N GLN A 14 -11.74 2.97 -2.97
CA GLN A 14 -12.70 2.14 -3.71
C GLN A 14 -12.05 1.54 -4.98
N HIS A 15 -11.30 2.34 -5.73
CA HIS A 15 -10.56 1.86 -6.89
C HIS A 15 -9.49 0.83 -6.51
N ALA A 16 -8.76 1.05 -5.41
CA ALA A 16 -7.81 0.08 -4.91
C ALA A 16 -8.50 -1.23 -4.51
N GLN A 17 -9.60 -1.20 -3.76
CA GLN A 17 -10.36 -2.41 -3.39
C GLN A 17 -10.86 -3.18 -4.63
N SER A 18 -11.40 -2.46 -5.64
CA SER A 18 -11.83 -3.07 -6.90
C SER A 18 -10.65 -3.72 -7.65
N LYS A 19 -9.49 -3.05 -7.71
CA LYS A 19 -8.27 -3.61 -8.32
C LYS A 19 -7.78 -4.84 -7.55
N LEU A 20 -7.84 -4.81 -6.23
CA LEU A 20 -7.41 -5.90 -5.36
C LEU A 20 -8.18 -7.19 -5.69
N GLN A 21 -9.50 -7.09 -5.79
CA GLN A 21 -10.35 -8.22 -6.14
C GLN A 21 -10.12 -8.66 -7.59
N ARG A 22 -10.17 -7.72 -8.54
CA ARG A 22 -10.11 -8.03 -9.98
C ARG A 22 -8.76 -8.60 -10.42
N LYS A 23 -7.67 -8.22 -9.76
CA LYS A 23 -6.30 -8.72 -10.04
C LYS A 23 -5.84 -9.79 -9.07
N ASN A 24 -6.68 -10.16 -8.09
CA ASN A 24 -6.36 -11.10 -7.03
C ASN A 24 -5.04 -10.76 -6.31
N PHE A 25 -4.88 -9.49 -5.94
CA PHE A 25 -3.76 -9.04 -5.11
C PHE A 25 -3.98 -9.44 -3.65
N ASP A 26 -2.88 -9.69 -2.94
CA ASP A 26 -2.90 -9.90 -1.49
C ASP A 26 -3.10 -8.56 -0.77
N PHE A 27 -2.39 -7.52 -1.22
CA PHE A 27 -2.63 -6.13 -0.83
C PHE A 27 -2.15 -5.15 -1.90
N ILE A 28 -2.56 -3.89 -1.76
CA ILE A 28 -2.16 -2.77 -2.61
C ILE A 28 -1.49 -1.70 -1.77
N VAL A 29 -0.38 -1.18 -2.27
CA VAL A 29 0.25 0.06 -1.78
C VAL A 29 -0.37 1.24 -2.52
N LEU A 30 -1.22 2.00 -1.84
CA LEU A 30 -1.82 3.22 -2.38
C LEU A 30 -0.99 4.44 -1.97
N ASN A 31 -0.41 5.13 -2.94
CA ASN A 31 0.40 6.33 -2.70
C ASN A 31 -0.46 7.59 -2.70
N SER A 32 -0.22 8.51 -1.77
CA SER A 32 -0.87 9.82 -1.79
C SER A 32 -0.20 10.76 -2.80
N LEU A 33 -1.02 11.47 -3.57
CA LEU A 33 -0.62 12.59 -4.44
C LEU A 33 -1.10 13.95 -3.92
N THR A 34 -2.00 13.95 -2.95
CA THR A 34 -2.68 15.16 -2.47
C THR A 34 -2.04 15.71 -1.20
N ASP A 35 -1.25 14.89 -0.50
CA ASP A 35 -0.51 15.30 0.68
C ASP A 35 0.79 16.01 0.30
N GLU A 36 1.01 17.19 0.88
CA GLU A 36 2.22 17.98 0.65
C GLU A 36 3.47 17.19 1.04
N GLY A 37 4.45 17.16 0.14
CA GLY A 37 5.70 16.41 0.33
C GLY A 37 5.59 14.90 0.06
N ALA A 38 4.43 14.36 -0.30
CA ALA A 38 4.30 12.95 -0.65
C ALA A 38 4.56 12.67 -2.15
N GLY A 39 5.08 11.47 -2.45
CA GLY A 39 5.07 10.92 -3.81
C GLY A 39 6.30 11.27 -4.66
N PHE A 40 6.05 11.67 -5.91
CA PHE A 40 7.13 11.92 -6.87
C PHE A 40 7.88 13.20 -6.54
N ARG A 41 9.18 13.25 -6.91
CA ARG A 41 10.07 14.41 -6.73
C ARG A 41 10.32 14.83 -5.27
N HIS A 42 9.86 14.04 -4.29
CA HIS A 42 10.19 14.16 -2.88
C HIS A 42 10.98 12.94 -2.40
N ASP A 43 11.70 13.05 -1.29
CA ASP A 43 12.34 11.90 -0.64
C ASP A 43 11.39 11.16 0.32
N THR A 44 10.25 11.80 0.62
CA THR A 44 9.18 11.30 1.47
C THR A 44 8.04 10.69 0.66
N ASN A 45 7.25 9.85 1.32
CA ASN A 45 6.00 9.34 0.79
C ASN A 45 5.00 9.10 1.92
N LYS A 46 3.71 9.12 1.57
CA LYS A 46 2.61 8.78 2.45
C LYS A 46 1.76 7.75 1.73
N ILE A 47 1.51 6.62 2.40
CA ILE A 47 0.86 5.47 1.79
C ILE A 47 -0.28 4.94 2.66
N THR A 48 -1.23 4.28 2.02
CA THR A 48 -2.20 3.40 2.67
C THR A 48 -2.01 1.99 2.11
N LEU A 49 -1.81 1.01 2.99
CA LEU A 49 -1.81 -0.39 2.62
C LEU A 49 -3.23 -0.92 2.67
N ILE A 50 -3.75 -1.38 1.53
CA ILE A 50 -5.13 -1.84 1.40
C ILE A 50 -5.12 -3.34 1.14
N ASP A 51 -5.73 -4.11 2.03
CA ASP A 51 -5.93 -5.55 1.89
C ASP A 51 -7.42 -5.92 1.94
N ARG A 52 -7.72 -7.23 2.05
CA ARG A 52 -9.11 -7.72 2.12
C ARG A 52 -9.84 -7.37 3.42
N THR A 53 -9.12 -6.97 4.45
CA THR A 53 -9.67 -6.61 5.77
C THR A 53 -9.88 -5.10 5.92
N GLY A 54 -9.14 -4.29 5.17
CA GLY A 54 -9.29 -2.83 5.16
C GLY A 54 -8.03 -2.10 4.74
N GLY A 55 -7.98 -0.81 5.07
CA GLY A 55 -6.84 0.07 4.83
C GLY A 55 -6.09 0.41 6.11
N THR A 56 -4.76 0.32 6.09
CA THR A 56 -3.87 0.81 7.14
C THR A 56 -3.10 2.01 6.62
N ALA A 57 -3.36 3.20 7.19
CA ALA A 57 -2.70 4.43 6.80
C ALA A 57 -1.38 4.63 7.52
N TYR A 58 -0.35 5.05 6.79
CA TYR A 58 0.96 5.39 7.33
C TYR A 58 1.19 6.90 7.24
N PRO A 59 1.91 7.50 8.21
CA PRO A 59 2.25 8.91 8.15
C PRO A 59 3.24 9.21 7.01
N LEU A 60 3.43 10.50 6.71
CA LEU A 60 4.48 10.95 5.80
C LEU A 60 5.85 10.61 6.42
N LYS A 61 6.68 9.89 5.68
CA LYS A 61 8.00 9.43 6.14
C LYS A 61 8.94 9.22 4.95
N GLN A 62 10.22 8.93 5.20
CA GLN A 62 11.19 8.72 4.12
C GLN A 62 10.84 7.49 3.28
N LYS A 63 11.10 7.53 1.98
CA LYS A 63 10.85 6.39 1.08
C LYS A 63 11.53 5.09 1.52
N SER A 64 12.69 5.18 2.17
CA SER A 64 13.35 4.01 2.77
C SER A 64 12.54 3.39 3.90
N GLU A 65 11.93 4.21 4.75
CA GLU A 65 11.05 3.76 5.83
C GLU A 65 9.73 3.23 5.25
N VAL A 66 9.20 3.82 4.19
CA VAL A 66 8.04 3.30 3.44
C VAL A 66 8.33 1.91 2.89
N ALA A 67 9.51 1.72 2.31
CA ALA A 67 9.92 0.42 1.77
C ALA A 67 10.03 -0.64 2.88
N ALA A 68 10.55 -0.28 4.06
CA ALA A 68 10.62 -1.19 5.20
C ALA A 68 9.23 -1.69 5.59
N ASP A 69 8.25 -0.81 5.81
CA ASP A 69 6.89 -1.21 6.20
C ASP A 69 6.19 -2.09 5.14
N ILE A 70 6.46 -1.84 3.84
CA ILE A 70 5.94 -2.71 2.77
C ILE A 70 6.55 -4.12 2.86
N VAL A 71 7.86 -4.21 3.14
CA VAL A 71 8.56 -5.49 3.30
C VAL A 71 8.12 -6.22 4.57
N ASP A 72 7.89 -5.51 5.66
CA ASP A 72 7.38 -6.10 6.90
C ASP A 72 5.98 -6.68 6.69
N ARG A 73 5.09 -5.92 6.02
CA ARG A 73 3.76 -6.42 5.65
C ARG A 73 3.83 -7.64 4.73
N LEU A 74 4.76 -7.66 3.77
CA LEU A 74 5.02 -8.83 2.92
C LEU A 74 5.41 -10.05 3.77
N ALA A 75 6.34 -9.88 4.72
CA ALA A 75 6.81 -10.96 5.58
C ALA A 75 5.70 -11.54 6.47
N GLU A 76 4.83 -10.70 7.02
CA GLU A 76 3.64 -11.12 7.75
C GLU A 76 2.70 -11.96 6.89
N CYS A 77 2.41 -11.52 5.65
CA CYS A 77 1.55 -12.26 4.73
C CYS A 77 2.09 -13.65 4.39
N ILE A 78 3.41 -13.77 4.17
CA ILE A 78 4.06 -15.07 3.91
C ILE A 78 3.97 -15.97 5.15
N SER A 79 4.28 -15.42 6.32
CA SER A 79 4.27 -16.18 7.58
C SER A 79 2.87 -16.71 7.91
N ASN A 80 1.83 -15.90 7.71
CA ASN A 80 0.45 -16.30 7.93
C ASN A 80 -0.03 -17.36 6.92
N SER A 81 0.53 -17.37 5.70
CA SER A 81 0.22 -18.40 4.68
C SER A 81 0.92 -19.74 4.95
N THR A 82 1.97 -19.75 5.77
CA THR A 82 2.73 -20.98 6.12
C THR A 82 2.12 -21.69 7.33
N ASN A 83 1.36 -20.96 8.15
CA ASN A 83 0.69 -21.49 9.35
C ASN A 83 -0.78 -21.89 9.12
N ALA A 84 -1.25 -21.88 7.87
CA ALA A 84 -2.63 -22.18 7.47
C ALA A 84 -2.73 -23.46 6.63
#